data_AF-A0A5N1JKM0-F1
#
_entry.id   AF-A0A5N1JKM0-F1
#
_cell.length_a   1.000
_cell.length_b   1.000
_cell.length_c   1.000
_cell.angle_alpha   90.00
_cell.angle_beta   90.00
_cell.angle_gamma   90.00
#
_symmetry.space_group_name_H-M   'P 1'
#
loop_
_entity.id
_entity.type
_entity.pdbx_description
1 polymer ?
#
loop_
_entity_poly.entity_id
_entity_poly.type
_entity_poly.pdbx_seq_one_letter_code
_entity_poly.pdbx_strand_id
1 'polypeptide(L)'
;MTIWALTGLQHITLLLLLCACLILLQEPSPVRVASAVFLALLATYTHGNGILVFATGFFILLINRYYTFLLPWTLAMMVALAGYLAGYTPGSGVKSSINWPLIPASFVAKIGANLSVWPFLSIGAPIVWGTLICILVIPYMLNAVYKSFQKNTIKPPITHTIFAFFCFIFLTTGLITVFRASSEIVLENRFKIYAALSSVFFYLFLLNTFPKLRRVVYFSFVIFALLFYVNSYFFYTPEVANKYTRYVADTYNWRKNQTELCNFSSIESSIEFLVPAYQQGFWQVPERFAGFDEQLKATLQQNRFKPLVFQTKKYLHEENGPPQLLIETLEFPLRRRQLRDELFVVLYDETARRTYLAGTLPKMAGWRRLLTEGVYFGNGFSTTVPLKATQPGHYRLGCLLKEADGKSELIMTQQTVTL
;
A
#
# COMPACT_ATOMS: atom_id res chain seq x y z
N MET A 1 -10.18 -6.56 6.21
CA MET A 1 -9.67 -5.24 5.78
C MET A 1 -9.26 -5.33 4.31
N THR A 2 -9.68 -4.40 3.46
CA THR A 2 -9.18 -4.30 2.08
C THR A 2 -7.78 -3.69 2.07
N ILE A 3 -6.94 -4.03 1.10
CA ILE A 3 -5.64 -3.34 0.90
C ILE A 3 -5.84 -1.83 0.76
N TRP A 4 -6.95 -1.41 0.15
CA TRP A 4 -7.36 -0.01 0.03
C TRP A 4 -7.62 0.67 1.38
N ALA A 5 -8.16 -0.04 2.37
CA ALA A 5 -8.35 0.52 3.72
C ALA A 5 -7.00 0.84 4.40
N LEU A 6 -5.96 0.02 4.18
CA LEU A 6 -4.61 0.28 4.71
C LEU A 6 -3.96 1.49 4.03
N THR A 7 -4.15 1.66 2.71
CA THR A 7 -3.73 2.88 1.99
C THR A 7 -4.48 4.11 2.50
N GLY A 8 -5.75 3.92 2.89
CA GLY A 8 -6.59 4.85 3.64
C GLY A 8 -5.94 5.31 4.92
N LEU A 9 -5.58 4.36 5.80
CA LEU A 9 -5.11 4.64 7.16
C LEU A 9 -3.87 5.53 7.21
N GLN A 10 -2.95 5.41 6.25
CA GLN A 10 -1.80 6.31 6.18
C GLN A 10 -2.24 7.74 5.88
N HIS A 11 -3.13 7.95 4.92
CA HIS A 11 -3.46 9.31 4.45
C HIS A 11 -4.75 9.90 5.04
N ILE A 12 -5.49 9.17 5.89
CA ILE A 12 -6.82 9.57 6.36
C ILE A 12 -6.80 10.83 7.21
N THR A 13 -5.82 10.96 8.11
CA THR A 13 -5.67 12.15 8.98
C THR A 13 -5.44 13.39 8.12
N LEU A 14 -4.54 13.29 7.13
CA LEU A 14 -4.27 14.37 6.19
C LEU A 14 -5.52 14.76 5.40
N LEU A 15 -6.29 13.78 4.91
CA LEU A 15 -7.53 14.04 4.17
C LEU A 15 -8.60 14.69 5.05
N LEU A 16 -8.71 14.29 6.32
CA LEU A 16 -9.64 14.89 7.27
C LEU A 16 -9.26 16.35 7.54
N LEU A 17 -7.97 16.63 7.75
CA LEU A 17 -7.46 17.99 7.93
C LEU A 17 -7.68 18.85 6.67
N LEU A 18 -7.48 18.28 5.48
CA LEU A 18 -7.79 18.93 4.21
C LEU A 18 -9.30 19.25 4.11
N CYS A 19 -10.19 18.29 4.37
CA CYS A 19 -11.63 18.50 4.33
C CYS A 19 -12.06 19.63 5.28
N ALA A 20 -11.60 19.59 6.53
CA ALA A 20 -11.91 20.60 7.54
C ALA A 20 -11.37 21.98 7.12
N CYS A 21 -10.16 22.03 6.58
CA CYS A 21 -9.56 23.25 6.03
C CYS A 21 -10.40 23.83 4.88
N LEU A 22 -10.81 23.01 3.90
CA LEU A 22 -11.63 23.47 2.77
C LEU A 22 -13.00 23.97 3.21
N ILE A 23 -13.64 23.32 4.19
CA ILE A 23 -14.93 23.77 4.75
C ILE A 23 -14.78 25.17 5.37
N LEU A 24 -13.71 25.42 6.13
CA LEU A 24 -13.47 26.73 6.74
C LEU A 24 -13.16 27.83 5.70
N LEU A 25 -12.53 27.47 4.58
CA LEU A 25 -12.15 28.40 3.51
C LEU A 25 -13.25 28.65 2.48
N GLN A 26 -14.35 27.88 2.48
CA GLN A 26 -15.50 28.14 1.59
C GLN A 26 -16.17 29.47 1.91
N GLU A 27 -16.21 29.85 3.18
CA GLU A 27 -16.78 31.09 3.69
C GLU A 27 -15.82 31.70 4.72
N PRO A 28 -14.72 32.31 4.25
CA PRO A 28 -13.63 32.71 5.12
C PRO A 28 -14.05 33.90 5.99
N SER A 29 -13.73 33.78 7.29
CA SER A 29 -13.68 34.86 8.25
C SER A 29 -12.29 34.85 8.91
N PRO A 30 -11.83 35.94 9.57
CA PRO A 30 -10.51 35.95 10.20
C PRO A 30 -10.28 34.76 11.14
N VAL A 31 -11.29 34.39 11.94
CA VAL A 31 -11.24 33.22 12.83
C VAL A 31 -11.18 31.92 12.04
N ARG A 32 -12.05 31.74 11.03
CA ARG A 32 -12.05 30.52 10.20
C ARG A 32 -10.75 30.34 9.43
N VAL A 33 -10.16 31.42 8.90
CA VAL A 33 -8.87 31.40 8.21
C VAL A 33 -7.75 31.06 9.19
N ALA A 34 -7.73 31.64 10.39
CA ALA A 34 -6.75 31.29 11.42
C ALA A 34 -6.85 29.80 11.82
N SER A 35 -8.05 29.28 12.02
CA SER A 35 -8.28 27.85 12.26
C SER A 35 -7.84 26.99 11.07
N ALA A 36 -8.12 27.41 9.83
CA ALA A 36 -7.68 26.69 8.63
C ALA A 36 -6.16 26.67 8.50
N VAL A 37 -5.47 27.76 8.84
CA VAL A 37 -4.00 27.83 8.91
C VAL A 37 -3.48 26.83 9.94
N PHE A 38 -4.06 26.80 11.14
CA PHE A 38 -3.68 25.82 12.18
C PHE A 38 -3.85 24.38 11.69
N LEU A 39 -4.97 24.05 11.03
CA LEU A 39 -5.19 22.71 10.45
C LEU A 39 -4.20 22.40 9.32
N ALA A 40 -3.86 23.38 8.48
CA ALA A 40 -2.87 23.22 7.41
C ALA A 40 -1.44 23.03 7.97
N LEU A 41 -1.11 23.65 9.11
CA LEU A 41 0.13 23.40 9.84
C LEU A 41 0.15 21.97 10.38
N LEU A 42 -0.91 21.52 11.05
CA LEU A 42 -1.01 20.12 11.51
C LEU A 42 -0.85 19.14 10.33
N ALA A 43 -1.48 19.43 9.19
CA ALA A 43 -1.36 18.60 7.99
C ALA A 43 0.10 18.52 7.51
N THR A 44 0.79 19.66 7.46
CA THR A 44 2.21 19.78 7.05
C THR A 44 3.13 18.89 7.88
N TYR A 45 2.91 18.84 9.20
CA TYR A 45 3.71 18.01 10.11
C TYR A 45 3.19 16.58 10.30
N THR A 46 2.05 16.23 9.68
CA THR A 46 1.53 14.85 9.69
C THR A 46 2.13 14.01 8.55
N HIS A 47 2.28 14.57 7.36
CA HIS A 47 2.81 13.87 6.18
C HIS A 47 3.60 14.78 5.24
N GLY A 48 4.58 14.22 4.51
CA GLY A 48 5.44 15.00 3.61
C GLY A 48 4.74 15.71 2.46
N ASN A 49 3.52 15.31 2.09
CA ASN A 49 2.69 16.05 1.12
C ASN A 49 1.66 16.97 1.79
N GLY A 50 1.66 17.08 3.11
CA GLY A 50 0.71 17.87 3.89
C GLY A 50 0.79 19.37 3.61
N ILE A 51 1.97 19.88 3.25
CA ILE A 51 2.16 21.27 2.84
C ILE A 51 1.28 21.65 1.64
N LEU A 52 0.90 20.69 0.79
CA LEU A 52 0.03 20.93 -0.37
C LEU A 52 -1.40 21.33 0.03
N VAL A 53 -1.78 21.17 1.30
CA VAL A 53 -3.03 21.75 1.84
C VAL A 53 -3.00 23.27 1.71
N PHE A 54 -1.85 23.93 1.91
CA PHE A 54 -1.74 25.38 1.70
C PHE A 54 -1.93 25.77 0.24
N ALA A 55 -1.30 25.05 -0.71
CA ALA A 55 -1.48 25.30 -2.13
C ALA A 55 -2.95 25.11 -2.57
N THR A 56 -3.61 24.11 -1.98
CA THR A 56 -5.04 23.84 -2.22
C THR A 56 -5.93 24.92 -1.61
N GLY A 57 -5.61 25.38 -0.40
CA GLY A 57 -6.29 26.48 0.27
C GLY A 57 -6.14 27.81 -0.49
N PHE A 58 -4.96 28.06 -1.04
CA PHE A 58 -4.69 29.18 -1.92
C PHE A 58 -5.58 29.10 -3.17
N PHE A 59 -5.62 27.91 -3.79
CA PHE A 59 -6.45 27.67 -4.98
C PHE A 59 -7.93 27.91 -4.72
N ILE A 60 -8.51 27.42 -3.62
CA ILE A 60 -9.94 27.63 -3.32
C ILE A 60 -10.25 29.11 -3.00
N LEU A 61 -9.38 29.80 -2.27
CA LEU A 61 -9.52 31.24 -2.01
C LEU A 61 -9.44 32.06 -3.30
N LEU A 62 -8.54 31.68 -4.21
CA LEU A 62 -8.37 32.32 -5.52
C LEU A 62 -9.64 32.20 -6.37
N ILE A 63 -10.14 30.98 -6.58
CA ILE A 63 -11.33 30.76 -7.44
C ILE A 63 -12.62 31.31 -6.83
N ASN A 64 -12.68 31.42 -5.50
CA ASN A 64 -13.79 32.08 -4.79
C ASN A 64 -13.62 33.60 -4.64
N ARG A 65 -12.53 34.17 -5.17
CA ARG A 65 -12.23 35.62 -5.18
C ARG A 65 -12.08 36.22 -3.78
N TYR A 66 -11.68 35.43 -2.79
CA TYR A 66 -11.39 35.88 -1.42
C TYR A 66 -9.96 36.44 -1.31
N TYR A 67 -9.64 37.43 -2.15
CA TYR A 67 -8.28 37.98 -2.30
C TYR A 67 -7.70 38.59 -1.03
N THR A 68 -8.55 39.16 -0.18
CA THR A 68 -8.15 39.75 1.11
C THR A 68 -7.50 38.72 2.05
N PHE A 69 -7.88 37.45 1.93
CA PHE A 69 -7.33 36.37 2.74
C PHE A 69 -6.16 35.64 2.07
N LEU A 70 -5.89 35.87 0.77
CA LEU A 70 -4.78 35.22 0.07
C LEU A 70 -3.42 35.63 0.61
N LEU A 71 -3.22 36.92 0.91
CA LEU A 71 -1.95 37.42 1.43
C LEU A 71 -1.60 36.78 2.79
N PRO A 72 -2.46 36.86 3.84
CA PRO A 72 -2.15 36.21 5.11
C PRO A 72 -2.02 34.68 4.99
N TRP A 73 -2.81 34.05 4.10
CA TRP A 73 -2.69 32.61 3.82
C TRP A 73 -1.33 32.24 3.21
N THR A 74 -0.86 33.03 2.26
CA THR A 74 0.43 32.82 1.58
C THR A 74 1.59 33.06 2.54
N LEU A 75 1.52 34.10 3.39
CA LEU A 75 2.52 34.33 4.42
C LEU A 75 2.59 33.17 5.41
N ALA A 76 1.45 32.66 5.88
CA ALA A 76 1.39 31.48 6.73
C ALA A 76 2.00 30.24 6.06
N MET A 77 1.72 30.02 4.77
CA MET A 77 2.34 28.96 3.98
C MET A 77 3.87 29.09 3.94
N MET A 78 4.40 30.30 3.71
CA MET A 78 5.84 30.52 3.65
C MET A 78 6.52 30.25 5.00
N VAL A 79 5.90 30.67 6.10
CA VAL A 79 6.39 30.37 7.46
C VAL A 79 6.37 28.87 7.73
N ALA A 80 5.28 28.19 7.38
CA ALA A 80 5.16 26.73 7.52
C ALA A 80 6.22 26.00 6.70
N LEU A 81 6.45 26.42 5.46
CA LEU A 81 7.46 25.82 4.58
C LEU A 81 8.88 26.05 5.11
N ALA A 82 9.19 27.27 5.55
CA ALA A 82 10.48 27.58 6.15
C ALA A 82 10.73 26.73 7.41
N GLY A 83 9.73 26.60 8.27
CA GLY A 83 9.79 25.74 9.46
C GLY A 83 9.89 24.25 9.13
N TYR A 84 9.23 23.78 8.06
CA TYR A 84 9.30 22.39 7.60
C TYR A 84 10.68 22.05 7.02
N LEU A 85 11.29 22.97 6.28
CA LEU A 85 12.60 22.78 5.67
C LEU A 85 13.76 23.01 6.65
N ALA A 86 13.52 23.70 7.77
CA ALA A 86 14.50 23.88 8.83
C ALA A 86 14.86 22.52 9.47
N GLY A 87 16.04 22.00 9.15
CA GLY A 87 16.50 20.70 9.63
C GLY A 87 15.96 19.50 8.85
N TYR A 88 15.35 19.70 7.68
CA TYR A 88 14.87 18.60 6.85
C TYR A 88 16.03 17.79 6.28
N THR A 89 16.06 16.49 6.62
CA THR A 89 16.94 15.51 5.99
C THR A 89 16.14 14.68 4.98
N PRO A 90 16.60 14.56 3.72
CA PRO A 90 15.91 13.76 2.72
C PRO A 90 15.76 12.30 3.18
N GLY A 91 14.52 11.80 3.17
CA GLY A 91 14.24 10.41 3.54
C GLY A 91 14.75 9.38 2.53
N SER A 92 14.99 8.15 3.00
CA SER A 92 15.40 7.01 2.18
C SER A 92 14.39 6.74 1.05
N GLY A 93 14.84 6.82 -0.21
CA GLY A 93 14.03 6.51 -1.40
C GLY A 93 13.79 7.66 -2.38
N VAL A 94 14.42 8.82 -2.17
CA VAL A 94 14.63 9.81 -3.24
C VAL A 94 15.76 9.28 -4.12
N LYS A 95 15.45 8.85 -5.33
CA LYS A 95 16.48 8.46 -6.31
C LYS A 95 17.03 9.72 -6.98
N SER A 96 18.34 9.75 -7.22
CA SER A 96 19.06 10.94 -7.70
C SER A 96 18.80 11.28 -9.18
N SER A 97 18.27 10.35 -9.98
CA SER A 97 17.96 10.58 -11.40
C SER A 97 16.45 10.68 -11.66
N ILE A 98 16.01 11.85 -12.13
CA ILE A 98 14.63 12.12 -12.58
C ILE A 98 14.56 11.86 -14.09
N ASN A 99 13.70 10.95 -14.52
CA ASN A 99 13.42 10.70 -15.94
C ASN A 99 12.26 11.59 -16.42
N TRP A 100 12.59 12.80 -16.88
CA TRP A 100 11.61 13.82 -17.29
C TRP A 100 10.60 13.34 -18.34
N PRO A 101 10.99 12.64 -19.42
CA PRO A 101 10.04 12.08 -20.39
C PRO A 101 8.98 11.15 -19.79
N LEU A 102 9.29 10.45 -18.70
CA LEU A 102 8.39 9.48 -18.08
C LEU A 102 7.36 10.12 -17.13
N ILE A 103 7.58 11.38 -16.73
CA ILE A 103 6.73 12.08 -15.75
C ILE A 103 5.28 12.20 -16.22
N PRO A 104 4.95 12.66 -17.45
CA PRO A 104 3.56 12.82 -17.86
C PRO A 104 2.79 11.49 -17.84
N ALA A 105 3.38 10.43 -18.40
CA ALA A 105 2.78 9.10 -18.41
C ALA A 105 2.63 8.53 -16.99
N SER A 106 3.65 8.71 -16.13
CA SER A 106 3.60 8.27 -14.74
C SER A 106 2.55 9.01 -13.91
N PHE A 107 2.41 10.31 -14.15
CA PHE A 107 1.45 11.16 -13.46
C PHE A 107 0.01 10.70 -13.75
N VAL A 108 -0.34 10.54 -15.03
CA VAL A 108 -1.68 10.07 -15.42
C VAL A 108 -1.89 8.61 -15.01
N ALA A 109 -0.88 7.74 -15.11
CA ALA A 109 -0.98 6.36 -14.63
C ALA A 109 -1.32 6.29 -13.14
N LYS A 110 -0.70 7.15 -12.32
CA LYS A 110 -0.98 7.22 -10.88
C LYS A 110 -2.38 7.78 -10.59
N ILE A 111 -2.85 8.79 -11.33
CA ILE A 111 -4.24 9.28 -11.21
C ILE A 111 -5.24 8.18 -11.55
N GLY A 112 -4.95 7.36 -12.57
CA GLY A 112 -5.84 6.28 -13.02
C GLY A 112 -5.57 4.91 -12.41
N ALA A 113 -4.74 4.81 -11.36
CA ALA A 113 -4.24 3.54 -10.84
C ALA A 113 -5.32 2.58 -10.30
N ASN A 114 -6.59 2.99 -10.19
CA ASN A 114 -7.70 2.09 -9.88
C ASN A 114 -7.83 0.94 -10.89
N LEU A 115 -7.48 1.19 -12.16
CA LEU A 115 -7.52 0.13 -13.18
C LEU A 115 -6.41 -0.92 -13.01
N SER A 116 -5.44 -0.70 -12.11
CA SER A 116 -4.40 -1.70 -11.80
C SER A 116 -4.90 -2.89 -10.98
N VAL A 117 -6.16 -2.87 -10.53
CA VAL A 117 -6.77 -4.02 -9.83
C VAL A 117 -7.01 -5.21 -10.78
N TRP A 118 -7.07 -4.98 -12.09
CA TRP A 118 -7.21 -6.01 -13.10
C TRP A 118 -5.83 -6.38 -13.67
N PRO A 119 -5.21 -7.51 -13.27
CA PRO A 119 -3.83 -7.81 -13.62
C PRO A 119 -3.60 -8.05 -15.12
N PHE A 120 -4.65 -8.42 -15.85
CA PHE A 120 -4.62 -8.60 -17.30
C PHE A 120 -4.63 -7.28 -18.07
N LEU A 121 -5.02 -6.18 -17.41
CA LEU A 121 -4.90 -4.85 -18.00
C LEU A 121 -3.45 -4.39 -17.85
N SER A 122 -2.82 -4.06 -18.97
CA SER A 122 -1.49 -3.46 -18.95
C SER A 122 -1.53 -2.09 -18.27
N ILE A 123 -0.34 -1.54 -17.99
CA ILE A 123 -0.19 -0.18 -17.44
C ILE A 123 -0.86 0.90 -18.31
N GLY A 124 -1.15 0.59 -19.57
CA GLY A 124 -1.90 1.44 -20.48
C GLY A 124 -3.32 1.77 -19.97
N ALA A 125 -4.01 0.84 -19.29
CA ALA A 125 -5.36 1.12 -18.79
C ALA A 125 -5.38 2.22 -17.72
N PRO A 126 -4.55 2.17 -16.65
CA PRO A 126 -4.37 3.31 -15.75
C PRO A 126 -4.03 4.62 -16.46
N ILE A 127 -3.15 4.59 -17.47
CA ILE A 127 -2.77 5.78 -18.25
C ILE A 127 -4.00 6.37 -18.95
N VAL A 128 -4.78 5.55 -19.66
CA VAL A 128 -5.98 5.98 -20.38
C VAL A 128 -7.00 6.58 -19.42
N TRP A 129 -7.26 5.92 -18.28
CA TRP A 129 -8.22 6.41 -17.31
C TRP A 129 -7.80 7.73 -16.65
N GLY A 130 -6.54 7.84 -16.24
CA GLY A 130 -6.03 9.09 -15.67
C GLY A 130 -5.98 10.22 -16.70
N THR A 131 -5.66 9.92 -17.95
CA THR A 131 -5.67 10.88 -19.06
C THR A 131 -7.08 11.41 -19.30
N LEU A 132 -8.09 10.53 -19.29
CA LEU A 132 -9.51 10.93 -19.42
C LEU A 132 -9.92 11.90 -18.29
N ILE A 133 -9.55 11.60 -17.05
CA ILE A 133 -9.81 12.49 -15.90
C ILE A 133 -9.15 13.85 -16.12
N CYS A 134 -7.87 13.87 -16.49
CA CYS A 134 -7.12 15.11 -16.72
C CYS A 134 -7.72 15.96 -17.84
N ILE A 135 -8.01 15.36 -19.01
CA ILE A 135 -8.57 16.06 -20.17
C ILE A 135 -9.93 16.69 -19.86
N LEU A 136 -10.76 16.03 -19.05
CA LEU A 136 -12.08 16.53 -18.71
C LEU A 136 -12.08 17.54 -17.56
N VAL A 137 -11.17 17.40 -16.59
CA VAL A 137 -11.19 18.23 -15.37
C VAL A 137 -10.31 19.48 -15.51
N ILE A 138 -9.09 19.35 -16.05
CA ILE A 138 -8.11 20.45 -16.09
C ILE A 138 -8.64 21.68 -16.85
N PRO A 139 -9.22 21.56 -18.06
CA PRO A 139 -9.74 22.72 -18.77
C PRO A 139 -10.83 23.47 -17.98
N TYR A 140 -11.68 22.76 -17.24
CA TYR A 140 -12.71 23.37 -16.41
C TYR A 140 -12.13 24.06 -15.18
N MET A 141 -11.10 23.47 -14.56
CA MET A 141 -10.36 24.13 -13.47
C MET A 141 -9.68 25.41 -13.95
N LEU A 142 -9.00 25.38 -15.10
CA LEU A 142 -8.35 26.56 -15.68
C LEU A 142 -9.37 27.64 -16.04
N ASN A 143 -10.53 27.26 -16.59
CA ASN A 143 -11.63 28.19 -16.85
C ASN A 143 -12.18 28.81 -15.55
N ALA A 144 -12.28 28.04 -14.46
CA ALA A 144 -12.70 28.59 -13.16
C ALA A 144 -11.70 29.61 -12.61
N VAL A 145 -10.40 29.33 -12.73
CA VAL A 145 -9.34 30.29 -12.40
C VAL A 145 -9.46 31.55 -13.26
N TYR A 146 -9.60 31.40 -14.58
CA TYR A 146 -9.75 32.53 -15.49
C TYR A 146 -10.98 33.39 -15.16
N LYS A 147 -12.13 32.76 -14.90
CA LYS A 147 -13.37 33.45 -14.48
C LYS A 147 -13.25 34.15 -13.13
N SER A 148 -12.39 33.67 -12.23
CA SER A 148 -12.17 34.33 -10.94
C SER A 148 -11.65 35.76 -11.12
N PHE A 149 -10.89 36.04 -12.19
CA PHE A 149 -10.41 37.39 -12.48
C PHE A 149 -11.43 38.28 -13.20
N GLN A 150 -12.54 37.71 -13.68
CA GLN A 150 -13.59 38.47 -14.33
C GLN A 150 -14.54 39.11 -13.31
N LYS A 151 -15.11 40.29 -13.62
CA LYS A 151 -15.92 41.08 -12.67
C LYS A 151 -17.26 40.44 -12.27
N ASN A 152 -17.70 39.36 -12.90
CA ASN A 152 -18.98 38.73 -12.59
C ASN A 152 -18.96 38.01 -11.24
N THR A 153 -19.87 38.41 -10.35
CA THR A 153 -20.10 37.79 -9.04
C THR A 153 -20.88 36.51 -9.22
N ILE A 154 -20.18 35.37 -9.13
CA ILE A 154 -20.82 34.05 -9.06
C ILE A 154 -20.61 33.52 -7.64
N LYS A 155 -21.71 33.20 -6.95
CA LYS A 155 -21.65 32.48 -5.65
C LYS A 155 -20.83 31.20 -5.83
N PRO A 156 -20.01 30.79 -4.85
CA PRO A 156 -19.14 29.62 -5.00
C PRO A 156 -19.98 28.36 -5.26
N PRO A 157 -19.91 27.75 -6.46
CA PRO A 157 -20.61 26.50 -6.72
C PRO A 157 -19.90 25.36 -5.99
N ILE A 158 -20.65 24.29 -5.69
CA ILE A 158 -20.09 23.03 -5.16
C ILE A 158 -18.91 22.51 -6.00
N THR A 159 -18.90 22.82 -7.31
CA THR A 159 -17.82 22.53 -8.25
C THR A 159 -16.46 23.08 -7.82
N HIS A 160 -16.41 24.26 -7.18
CA HIS A 160 -15.15 24.86 -6.72
C HIS A 160 -14.49 23.99 -5.64
N THR A 161 -15.28 23.37 -4.76
CA THR A 161 -14.78 22.44 -3.74
C THR A 161 -14.25 21.17 -4.40
N ILE A 162 -14.95 20.63 -5.40
CA ILE A 162 -14.48 19.49 -6.19
C ILE A 162 -13.14 19.82 -6.86
N PHE A 163 -13.01 21.02 -7.45
CA PHE A 163 -11.74 21.48 -8.04
C PHE A 163 -10.63 21.64 -7.01
N ALA A 164 -10.92 22.09 -5.79
CA ALA A 164 -9.93 22.13 -4.72
C ALA A 164 -9.42 20.72 -4.38
N PHE A 165 -10.29 19.72 -4.26
CA PHE A 165 -9.85 18.33 -4.08
C PHE A 165 -8.99 17.83 -5.26
N PHE A 166 -9.37 18.13 -6.50
CA PHE A 166 -8.53 17.81 -7.66
C PHE A 166 -7.19 18.53 -7.64
N CYS A 167 -7.14 19.79 -7.22
CA CYS A 167 -5.89 20.53 -7.04
C CYS A 167 -4.96 19.80 -6.07
N PHE A 168 -5.47 19.39 -4.89
CA PHE A 168 -4.70 18.61 -3.93
C PHE A 168 -4.22 17.27 -4.50
N ILE A 169 -5.10 16.53 -5.19
CA ILE A 169 -4.78 15.22 -5.79
C ILE A 169 -3.72 15.37 -6.88
N PHE A 170 -3.85 16.35 -7.77
CA PHE A 170 -2.89 16.61 -8.84
C PHE A 170 -1.55 17.09 -8.30
N LEU A 171 -1.53 18.03 -7.36
CA LEU A 171 -0.27 18.47 -6.74
C LEU A 171 0.42 17.31 -6.00
N THR A 172 -0.33 16.52 -5.24
CA THR A 172 0.22 15.38 -4.50
C THR A 172 0.77 14.31 -5.44
N THR A 173 -0.01 13.96 -6.46
CA THR A 173 0.41 12.96 -7.44
C THR A 173 1.60 13.45 -8.27
N GLY A 174 1.64 14.74 -8.59
CA GLY A 174 2.76 15.40 -9.26
C GLY A 174 4.03 15.31 -8.40
N LEU A 175 3.95 15.70 -7.13
CA LEU A 175 5.05 15.62 -6.17
C LEU A 175 5.61 14.19 -6.06
N ILE A 176 4.72 13.21 -5.86
CA ILE A 176 5.07 11.79 -5.80
C ILE A 176 5.74 11.34 -7.10
N THR A 177 5.23 11.78 -8.24
CA THR A 177 5.78 11.40 -9.55
C THR A 177 7.18 11.94 -9.73
N VAL A 178 7.42 13.22 -9.45
CA VAL A 178 8.74 13.85 -9.59
C VAL A 178 9.79 13.12 -8.76
N PHE A 179 9.50 12.79 -7.50
CA PHE A 179 10.46 12.14 -6.62
C PHE A 179 10.59 10.61 -6.81
N ARG A 180 9.75 9.99 -7.65
CA ARG A 180 9.72 8.53 -7.84
C ARG A 180 9.82 8.08 -9.30
N ALA A 181 9.87 8.99 -10.26
CA ALA A 181 10.04 8.68 -11.68
C ALA A 181 11.51 8.45 -12.03
N SER A 182 12.05 7.26 -11.67
CA SER A 182 13.45 6.93 -11.93
C SER A 182 13.67 6.22 -13.27
N SER A 183 12.95 5.13 -13.52
CA SER A 183 13.26 4.20 -14.62
C SER A 183 12.01 3.54 -15.20
N GLU A 184 11.02 3.24 -14.37
CA GLU A 184 9.77 2.60 -14.78
C GLU A 184 8.56 3.30 -14.16
N ILE A 185 7.39 3.11 -14.78
CA ILE A 185 6.12 3.59 -14.22
C ILE A 185 5.72 2.70 -13.05
N VAL A 186 6.15 3.07 -11.84
CA VAL A 186 5.84 2.32 -10.63
C VAL A 186 4.54 2.82 -9.98
N LEU A 187 3.55 1.93 -9.89
CA LEU A 187 2.28 2.15 -9.20
C LEU A 187 2.36 1.63 -7.76
N GLU A 188 3.03 2.38 -6.88
CA GLU A 188 3.17 2.03 -5.47
C GLU A 188 1.80 1.97 -4.76
N ASN A 189 1.52 0.86 -4.07
CA ASN A 189 0.22 0.61 -3.46
C ASN A 189 -0.21 1.71 -2.47
N ARG A 190 0.70 2.23 -1.64
CA ARG A 190 0.40 3.26 -0.62
C ARG A 190 -0.22 4.54 -1.17
N PHE A 191 0.11 4.91 -2.41
CA PHE A 191 -0.37 6.14 -3.03
C PHE A 191 -1.62 5.94 -3.91
N LYS A 192 -2.10 4.70 -4.06
CA LYS A 192 -3.28 4.43 -4.90
C LYS A 192 -4.57 5.04 -4.33
N ILE A 193 -4.59 5.45 -3.05
CA ILE A 193 -5.71 6.21 -2.49
C ILE A 193 -6.04 7.47 -3.30
N TYR A 194 -5.04 8.16 -3.85
CA TYR A 194 -5.26 9.34 -4.68
C TYR A 194 -5.95 9.01 -6.00
N ALA A 195 -5.73 7.80 -6.53
CA ALA A 195 -6.48 7.30 -7.68
C ALA A 195 -7.93 7.00 -7.31
N ALA A 196 -8.18 6.37 -6.16
CA ALA A 196 -9.53 6.10 -5.70
C ALA A 196 -10.32 7.41 -5.52
N LEU A 197 -9.70 8.38 -4.84
CA LEU A 197 -10.27 9.72 -4.66
C LEU A 197 -10.47 10.45 -6.00
N SER A 198 -9.51 10.37 -6.93
CA SER A 198 -9.65 11.02 -8.25
C SER A 198 -10.90 10.52 -8.98
N SER A 199 -11.17 9.21 -8.92
CA SER A 199 -12.36 8.62 -9.56
C SER A 199 -13.66 8.99 -8.84
N VAL A 200 -13.65 9.09 -7.50
CA VAL A 200 -14.82 9.57 -6.73
C VAL A 200 -15.12 11.04 -7.04
N PHE A 201 -14.11 11.92 -7.02
CA PHE A 201 -14.32 13.32 -7.38
C PHE A 201 -14.63 13.51 -8.85
N PHE A 202 -14.15 12.63 -9.73
CA PHE A 202 -14.50 12.64 -11.15
C PHE A 202 -15.96 12.27 -11.37
N TYR A 203 -16.46 11.26 -10.65
CA TYR A 203 -17.88 10.94 -10.60
C TYR A 203 -18.73 12.15 -10.16
N LEU A 204 -18.39 12.78 -9.04
CA LEU A 204 -19.11 13.97 -8.54
C LEU A 204 -19.05 15.13 -9.53
N PHE A 205 -17.89 15.35 -10.14
CA PHE A 205 -17.71 16.35 -11.19
C PHE A 205 -18.64 16.11 -12.38
N LEU A 206 -18.72 14.88 -12.88
CA LEU A 206 -19.58 14.52 -14.01
C LEU A 206 -21.07 14.69 -13.68
N LEU A 207 -21.51 14.25 -12.49
CA LEU A 207 -22.90 14.39 -12.05
C LEU A 207 -23.35 15.86 -11.95
N ASN A 208 -22.44 16.72 -11.52
CA ASN A 208 -22.73 18.14 -11.30
C ASN A 208 -22.61 18.96 -12.60
N THR A 209 -21.66 18.62 -13.46
CA THR A 209 -21.39 19.36 -14.71
C THR A 209 -22.32 18.94 -15.85
N PHE A 210 -22.70 17.66 -15.92
CA PHE A 210 -23.49 17.11 -17.03
C PHE A 210 -24.82 16.51 -16.55
N PRO A 211 -25.81 17.35 -16.17
CA PRO A 211 -27.08 16.87 -15.61
C PRO A 211 -27.86 15.96 -16.57
N LYS A 212 -27.73 16.16 -17.89
CA LYS A 212 -28.36 15.31 -18.92
C LYS A 212 -27.83 13.87 -18.92
N LEU A 213 -26.58 13.66 -18.51
CA LEU A 213 -25.93 12.34 -18.46
C LEU A 213 -25.99 11.71 -17.07
N ARG A 214 -26.62 12.36 -16.09
CA ARG A 214 -26.59 11.96 -14.67
C ARG A 214 -26.96 10.49 -14.46
N ARG A 215 -28.00 9.99 -15.15
CA ARG A 215 -28.44 8.60 -15.05
C ARG A 215 -27.38 7.63 -15.57
N VAL A 216 -26.81 7.90 -16.74
CA VAL A 216 -25.76 7.08 -17.35
C VAL A 216 -24.51 7.08 -16.47
N VAL A 217 -24.06 8.26 -16.03
CA VAL A 217 -22.90 8.41 -15.13
C VAL A 217 -23.12 7.64 -13.84
N TYR A 218 -24.31 7.75 -13.22
CA TYR A 218 -24.66 7.00 -12.01
C TYR A 218 -24.52 5.49 -12.22
N PHE A 219 -25.19 4.92 -13.23
CA PHE A 219 -25.16 3.47 -13.46
C PHE A 219 -23.76 2.98 -13.83
N SER A 220 -23.04 3.70 -14.69
CA SER A 220 -21.67 3.33 -15.08
C SER A 220 -20.72 3.30 -13.89
N PHE A 221 -20.80 4.29 -12.98
CA PHE A 221 -19.95 4.32 -11.79
C PHE A 221 -20.35 3.29 -10.73
N VAL A 222 -21.64 2.94 -10.61
CA VAL A 222 -22.08 1.83 -9.75
C VAL A 222 -21.51 0.50 -10.25
N ILE A 223 -21.61 0.23 -11.56
CA ILE A 223 -21.05 -0.98 -12.17
C ILE A 223 -19.52 -1.00 -11.99
N PHE A 224 -18.86 0.13 -12.28
CA PHE A 224 -17.42 0.28 -12.08
C PHE A 224 -17.00 0.01 -10.64
N ALA A 225 -17.70 0.60 -9.66
CA ALA A 225 -17.42 0.41 -8.24
C ALA A 225 -17.61 -1.04 -7.79
N LEU A 226 -18.68 -1.70 -8.26
CA LEU A 226 -18.93 -3.11 -7.97
C LEU A 226 -17.83 -4.00 -8.54
N LEU A 227 -17.48 -3.83 -9.82
CA LEU A 227 -16.41 -4.59 -10.47
C LEU A 227 -15.07 -4.35 -9.78
N PHE A 228 -14.75 -3.09 -9.47
CA PHE A 228 -13.54 -2.71 -8.74
C PHE A 228 -13.48 -3.37 -7.37
N TYR A 229 -14.57 -3.35 -6.61
CA TYR A 229 -14.68 -3.96 -5.29
C TYR A 229 -14.45 -5.47 -5.36
N VAL A 230 -15.20 -6.17 -6.22
CA VAL A 230 -15.13 -7.62 -6.38
C VAL A 230 -13.73 -8.06 -6.84
N ASN A 231 -13.16 -7.38 -7.84
CA ASN A 231 -11.81 -7.70 -8.32
C ASN A 231 -10.74 -7.37 -7.26
N SER A 232 -10.91 -6.29 -6.50
CA SER A 232 -9.99 -5.95 -5.41
C SER A 232 -9.92 -7.06 -4.38
N TYR A 233 -11.07 -7.57 -3.94
CA TYR A 233 -11.08 -8.69 -3.01
C TYR A 233 -10.45 -9.93 -3.64
N PHE A 234 -10.83 -10.26 -4.87
CA PHE A 234 -10.37 -11.47 -5.54
C PHE A 234 -8.84 -11.52 -5.76
N PHE A 235 -8.23 -10.43 -6.23
CA PHE A 235 -6.80 -10.44 -6.53
C PHE A 235 -5.93 -10.15 -5.31
N TYR A 236 -6.41 -9.38 -4.34
CA TYR A 236 -5.58 -8.95 -3.21
C TYR A 236 -5.72 -9.79 -1.94
N THR A 237 -6.73 -10.66 -1.80
CA THR A 237 -6.83 -11.52 -0.60
C THR A 237 -5.65 -12.48 -0.44
N PRO A 238 -5.09 -13.14 -1.49
CA PRO A 238 -3.88 -13.95 -1.33
C PRO A 238 -2.69 -13.14 -0.85
N GLU A 239 -2.56 -11.89 -1.31
CA GLU A 239 -1.47 -10.99 -0.89
C GLU A 239 -1.64 -10.57 0.57
N VAL A 240 -2.87 -10.29 1.01
CA VAL A 240 -3.16 -10.03 2.44
C VAL A 240 -2.84 -11.26 3.29
N ALA A 241 -3.26 -12.45 2.84
CA ALA A 241 -3.00 -13.69 3.54
C ALA A 241 -1.49 -14.01 3.60
N ASN A 242 -0.76 -13.75 2.52
CA ASN A 242 0.69 -13.86 2.45
C ASN A 242 1.36 -12.95 3.49
N LYS A 243 1.07 -11.63 3.44
CA LYS A 243 1.63 -10.65 4.39
C LYS A 243 1.34 -11.03 5.83
N TYR A 244 0.11 -11.40 6.13
CA TYR A 244 -0.28 -11.84 7.46
C TYR A 244 0.55 -13.06 7.90
N THR A 245 0.63 -14.13 7.08
CA THR A 245 1.46 -15.30 7.45
C THR A 245 2.95 -14.99 7.55
N ARG A 246 3.49 -14.04 6.78
CA ARG A 246 4.89 -13.61 6.93
C ARG A 246 5.13 -12.93 8.28
N TYR A 247 4.26 -12.00 8.68
CA TYR A 247 4.38 -11.36 10.00
C TYR A 247 4.18 -12.36 11.16
N VAL A 248 3.23 -13.29 11.02
CA VAL A 248 3.05 -14.34 12.03
C VAL A 248 4.29 -15.21 12.13
N ALA A 249 4.85 -15.68 11.01
CA ALA A 249 6.09 -16.46 10.99
C ALA A 249 7.26 -15.71 11.65
N ASP A 250 7.35 -14.40 11.43
CA ASP A 250 8.41 -13.58 12.01
C ASP A 250 8.30 -13.41 13.52
N THR A 251 7.12 -13.55 14.13
CA THR A 251 7.02 -13.65 15.60
C THR A 251 7.79 -14.85 16.15
N TYR A 252 7.80 -15.98 15.42
CA TYR A 252 8.58 -17.16 15.79
C TYR A 252 10.06 -16.95 15.51
N ASN A 253 10.40 -16.45 14.31
CA ASN A 253 11.78 -16.20 13.91
C ASN A 253 12.47 -15.21 14.87
N TRP A 254 11.75 -14.17 15.32
CA TRP A 254 12.26 -13.24 16.32
C TRP A 254 12.55 -13.93 17.64
N ARG A 255 11.58 -14.69 18.20
CA ARG A 255 11.74 -15.37 19.49
C ARG A 255 12.90 -16.36 19.49
N LYS A 256 13.13 -17.08 18.38
CA LYS A 256 14.17 -18.11 18.27
C LYS A 256 15.52 -17.60 17.81
N ASN A 257 15.53 -16.66 16.87
CA ASN A 257 16.72 -16.29 16.12
C ASN A 257 17.01 -14.77 16.14
N GLN A 258 16.18 -13.96 16.81
CA GLN A 258 16.30 -12.48 16.87
C GLN A 258 16.42 -11.84 15.48
N THR A 259 15.65 -12.37 14.51
CA THR A 259 15.60 -11.87 13.14
C THR A 259 14.21 -12.03 12.55
N GLU A 260 13.91 -11.27 11.50
CA GLU A 260 12.68 -11.37 10.72
C GLU A 260 13.04 -11.65 9.25
N LEU A 261 12.32 -12.57 8.61
CA LEU A 261 12.52 -12.85 7.19
C LEU A 261 11.78 -11.84 6.30
N CYS A 262 10.67 -11.24 6.75
CA CYS A 262 9.92 -10.33 5.90
C CYS A 262 10.50 -8.91 5.83
N ASN A 263 11.14 -8.46 6.91
CA ASN A 263 11.65 -7.09 7.06
C ASN A 263 13.13 -7.04 7.48
N PHE A 264 13.90 -8.06 7.07
CA PHE A 264 15.26 -8.28 7.56
C PHE A 264 16.16 -7.05 7.47
N SER A 265 16.09 -6.25 6.40
CA SER A 265 16.94 -5.08 6.21
C SER A 265 16.71 -3.99 7.26
N SER A 266 15.46 -3.75 7.64
CA SER A 266 15.13 -2.77 8.67
C SER A 266 15.40 -3.29 10.07
N ILE A 267 15.28 -4.60 10.28
CA ILE A 267 15.64 -5.24 11.53
C ILE A 267 17.15 -5.19 11.75
N GLU A 268 17.93 -5.54 10.74
CA GLU A 268 19.40 -5.52 10.78
C GLU A 268 19.92 -4.13 11.17
N SER A 269 19.36 -3.06 10.58
CA SER A 269 19.72 -1.68 10.90
C SER A 269 19.23 -1.19 12.27
N SER A 270 18.34 -1.93 12.93
CA SER A 270 17.67 -1.50 14.18
C SER A 270 17.91 -2.47 15.33
N ILE A 271 18.70 -3.53 15.12
CA ILE A 271 18.85 -4.65 16.07
C ILE A 271 19.43 -4.18 17.41
N GLU A 272 20.32 -3.19 17.36
CA GLU A 272 20.95 -2.57 18.53
C GLU A 272 19.94 -1.88 19.46
N PHE A 273 18.80 -1.44 18.94
CA PHE A 273 17.71 -0.86 19.73
C PHE A 273 16.65 -1.90 20.10
N LEU A 274 16.35 -2.82 19.18
CA LEU A 274 15.26 -3.79 19.33
C LEU A 274 15.57 -4.89 20.35
N VAL A 275 16.80 -5.42 20.36
CA VAL A 275 17.17 -6.49 21.30
C VAL A 275 17.14 -6.01 22.75
N PRO A 276 17.73 -4.85 23.12
CA PRO A 276 17.59 -4.31 24.47
C PRO A 276 16.14 -4.03 24.86
N ALA A 277 15.34 -3.44 23.96
CA ALA A 277 13.92 -3.18 24.21
C ALA A 277 13.13 -4.47 24.45
N TYR A 278 13.47 -5.54 23.73
CA TYR A 278 12.87 -6.87 23.92
C TYR A 278 13.25 -7.49 25.27
N GLN A 279 14.55 -7.47 25.61
CA GLN A 279 15.06 -8.02 26.87
C GLN A 279 14.54 -7.26 28.10
N GLN A 280 14.36 -5.95 27.99
CA GLN A 280 13.79 -5.11 29.05
C GLN A 280 12.26 -5.20 29.14
N GLY A 281 11.60 -5.86 28.19
CA GLY A 281 10.15 -6.04 28.17
C GLY A 281 9.37 -4.81 27.68
N PHE A 282 10.04 -3.76 27.18
CA PHE A 282 9.37 -2.61 26.57
C PHE A 282 8.65 -2.97 25.27
N TRP A 283 9.15 -3.99 24.57
CA TRP A 283 8.52 -4.54 23.38
C TRP A 283 8.54 -6.06 23.44
N GLN A 284 7.43 -6.70 23.12
CA GLN A 284 7.31 -8.16 23.14
C GLN A 284 6.54 -8.64 21.92
N VAL A 285 6.92 -9.82 21.42
CA VAL A 285 6.22 -10.49 20.33
C VAL A 285 5.33 -11.62 20.88
N PRO A 286 4.09 -11.74 20.40
CA PRO A 286 3.15 -12.73 20.92
C PRO A 286 3.60 -14.15 20.63
N GLU A 287 3.31 -15.08 21.54
CA GLU A 287 3.54 -16.50 21.31
C GLU A 287 2.42 -17.09 20.44
N ARG A 288 2.74 -17.35 19.17
CA ARG A 288 1.76 -17.85 18.18
C ARG A 288 1.91 -19.34 17.84
N PHE A 289 3.00 -19.97 18.29
CA PHE A 289 3.41 -21.33 17.93
C PHE A 289 3.73 -22.19 19.17
N ALA A 290 2.90 -22.09 20.21
CA ALA A 290 3.02 -22.97 21.38
C ALA A 290 2.92 -24.45 20.95
N GLY A 291 3.81 -25.31 21.45
CA GLY A 291 3.82 -26.75 21.11
C GLY A 291 4.48 -27.12 19.78
N PHE A 292 4.85 -26.14 18.95
CA PHE A 292 5.43 -26.42 17.63
C PHE A 292 6.82 -27.07 17.71
N ASP A 293 7.67 -26.60 18.63
CA ASP A 293 9.01 -27.14 18.80
C ASP A 293 8.97 -28.62 19.23
N GLU A 294 8.05 -28.97 20.13
CA GLU A 294 7.82 -30.34 20.58
C GLU A 294 7.32 -31.21 19.44
N GLN A 295 6.36 -30.71 18.63
CA GLN A 295 5.84 -31.41 17.46
C GLN A 295 6.93 -31.66 16.42
N LEU A 296 7.77 -30.66 16.15
CA LEU A 296 8.91 -30.75 15.23
C LEU A 296 9.93 -31.77 15.73
N LYS A 297 10.32 -31.70 17.01
CA LYS A 297 11.25 -32.63 17.63
C LYS A 297 10.74 -34.07 17.56
N ALA A 298 9.46 -34.30 17.85
CA ALA A 298 8.84 -35.62 17.76
C ALA A 298 8.84 -36.18 16.33
N THR A 299 8.55 -35.33 15.33
CA THR A 299 8.57 -35.74 13.92
C THR A 299 9.98 -36.11 13.45
N LEU A 300 10.98 -35.33 13.86
CA LEU A 300 12.40 -35.61 13.56
C LEU A 300 12.87 -36.91 14.22
N GLN A 301 12.55 -37.12 15.50
CA GLN A 301 12.92 -38.34 16.22
C GLN A 301 12.29 -39.61 15.62
N GLN A 302 11.08 -39.49 15.08
CA GLN A 302 10.38 -40.61 14.45
C GLN A 302 10.81 -40.84 13.00
N ASN A 303 11.70 -40.01 12.43
CA ASN A 303 12.12 -40.05 11.02
C ASN A 303 10.93 -40.12 10.02
N ARG A 304 9.82 -39.47 10.36
CA ARG A 304 8.59 -39.47 9.55
C ARG A 304 8.65 -38.44 8.43
N PHE A 305 9.57 -38.63 7.49
CA PHE A 305 9.74 -37.73 6.34
C PHE A 305 8.91 -38.21 5.15
N LYS A 306 8.11 -37.31 4.56
CA LYS A 306 7.37 -37.61 3.33
C LYS A 306 8.23 -37.36 2.08
N PRO A 307 8.12 -38.19 1.02
CA PRO A 307 8.85 -38.01 -0.23
C PRO A 307 8.20 -36.92 -1.10
N LEU A 308 8.10 -35.70 -0.57
CA LEU A 308 7.55 -34.53 -1.24
C LEU A 308 8.70 -33.61 -1.67
N VAL A 309 8.59 -33.05 -2.88
CA VAL A 309 9.63 -32.19 -3.47
C VAL A 309 9.04 -30.81 -3.75
N PHE A 310 9.74 -29.79 -3.27
CA PHE A 310 9.57 -28.39 -3.60
C PHE A 310 10.46 -28.04 -4.79
N GLN A 311 9.94 -27.21 -5.69
CA GLN A 311 10.75 -26.54 -6.70
C GLN A 311 11.49 -25.39 -6.02
N THR A 312 12.81 -25.36 -6.17
CA THR A 312 13.67 -24.37 -5.50
C THR A 312 14.50 -23.63 -6.53
N LYS A 313 14.50 -22.30 -6.48
CA LYS A 313 15.28 -21.44 -7.38
C LYS A 313 15.97 -20.32 -6.62
N LYS A 314 17.29 -20.21 -6.78
CA LYS A 314 18.07 -19.10 -6.23
C LYS A 314 18.04 -17.91 -7.18
N TYR A 315 17.74 -16.74 -6.65
CA TYR A 315 17.78 -15.46 -7.35
C TYR A 315 18.92 -14.62 -6.80
N LEU A 316 19.85 -14.26 -7.67
CA LEU A 316 20.85 -13.21 -7.43
C LEU A 316 20.33 -11.96 -8.12
N HIS A 317 20.00 -10.90 -7.38
CA HIS A 317 19.56 -9.65 -7.98
C HIS A 317 20.78 -8.85 -8.46
N GLU A 318 20.80 -8.52 -9.76
CA GLU A 318 21.95 -7.88 -10.44
C GLU A 318 22.25 -6.44 -9.95
N GLU A 319 21.30 -5.76 -9.30
CA GLU A 319 21.43 -4.33 -8.97
C GLU A 319 21.02 -3.94 -7.53
N ASN A 320 21.58 -4.59 -6.49
CA ASN A 320 21.46 -4.25 -5.05
C ASN A 320 20.36 -4.97 -4.24
N GLY A 321 19.70 -5.99 -4.77
CA GLY A 321 18.79 -6.82 -3.96
C GLY A 321 19.54 -7.89 -3.15
N PRO A 322 19.11 -8.23 -1.92
CA PRO A 322 19.64 -9.39 -1.22
C PRO A 322 19.37 -10.66 -2.05
N PRO A 323 20.30 -11.64 -2.08
CA PRO A 323 20.03 -12.94 -2.69
C PRO A 323 18.83 -13.62 -2.00
N GLN A 324 17.98 -14.28 -2.78
CA GLN A 324 16.74 -14.93 -2.30
C GLN A 324 16.64 -16.36 -2.79
N LEU A 325 16.02 -17.22 -1.98
CA LEU A 325 15.57 -18.55 -2.38
C LEU A 325 14.06 -18.55 -2.55
N LEU A 326 13.58 -18.84 -3.76
CA LEU A 326 12.19 -19.17 -4.04
C LEU A 326 11.97 -20.66 -3.76
N ILE A 327 10.94 -20.96 -2.98
CA ILE A 327 10.45 -22.31 -2.72
C ILE A 327 8.99 -22.34 -3.18
N GLU A 328 8.66 -23.20 -4.13
CA GLU A 328 7.31 -23.32 -4.65
C GLU A 328 6.86 -24.76 -4.83
N THR A 329 5.54 -24.94 -4.81
CA THR A 329 4.92 -26.21 -5.19
C THR A 329 3.59 -25.96 -5.90
N LEU A 330 3.25 -26.83 -6.83
CA LEU A 330 1.95 -26.82 -7.51
C LEU A 330 0.88 -27.53 -6.67
N GLU A 331 1.27 -28.58 -5.97
CA GLU A 331 0.39 -29.35 -5.11
C GLU A 331 1.09 -29.76 -3.83
N PHE A 332 0.40 -29.56 -2.71
CA PHE A 332 0.84 -30.04 -1.41
C PHE A 332 -0.32 -30.68 -0.64
N PRO A 333 -0.08 -31.69 0.22
CA PRO A 333 -1.14 -32.31 1.01
C PRO A 333 -1.79 -31.34 2.00
N LEU A 334 -0.98 -30.48 2.65
CA LEU A 334 -1.48 -29.40 3.49
C LEU A 334 -1.98 -28.26 2.63
N ARG A 335 -3.25 -27.87 2.83
CA ARG A 335 -3.93 -26.86 2.03
C ARG A 335 -4.74 -25.95 2.93
N ARG A 336 -4.75 -24.66 2.62
CA ARG A 336 -5.66 -23.70 3.24
C ARG A 336 -7.06 -23.98 2.70
N ARG A 337 -7.98 -24.39 3.57
CA ARG A 337 -9.39 -24.60 3.25
C ARG A 337 -10.21 -23.35 3.53
N GLN A 338 -9.81 -22.61 4.56
CA GLN A 338 -10.45 -21.37 5.00
C GLN A 338 -9.53 -20.16 4.79
N LEU A 339 -10.12 -18.97 4.79
CA LEU A 339 -9.38 -17.70 4.70
C LEU A 339 -8.44 -17.46 5.88
N ARG A 340 -8.74 -18.05 7.03
CA ARG A 340 -7.97 -17.92 8.27
C ARG A 340 -6.91 -18.99 8.45
N ASP A 341 -6.85 -19.99 7.59
CA ASP A 341 -5.83 -21.03 7.68
C ASP A 341 -4.47 -20.42 7.32
N GLU A 342 -3.47 -20.76 8.13
CA GLU A 342 -2.11 -20.24 8.03
C GLU A 342 -1.20 -21.37 7.58
N LEU A 343 -0.55 -21.21 6.42
CA LEU A 343 0.40 -22.20 5.89
C LEU A 343 1.80 -21.60 5.88
N PHE A 344 2.75 -22.31 6.46
CA PHE A 344 4.14 -21.90 6.59
C PHE A 344 5.05 -22.94 5.97
N VAL A 345 6.16 -22.50 5.38
CA VAL A 345 7.31 -23.37 5.09
C VAL A 345 8.21 -23.41 6.32
N VAL A 346 8.60 -24.61 6.72
CA VAL A 346 9.54 -24.87 7.81
C VAL A 346 10.91 -25.11 7.19
N LEU A 347 11.92 -24.41 7.67
CA LEU A 347 13.32 -24.67 7.38
C LEU A 347 14.00 -25.10 8.67
N TYR A 348 14.44 -26.36 8.74
CA TYR A 348 15.11 -26.91 9.93
C TYR A 348 16.55 -27.32 9.61
N ASP A 349 17.51 -26.71 10.29
CA ASP A 349 18.91 -27.11 10.26
C ASP A 349 19.15 -28.20 11.31
N GLU A 350 19.44 -29.42 10.86
CA GLU A 350 19.70 -30.57 11.72
C GLU A 350 20.99 -30.43 12.53
N THR A 351 21.99 -29.72 11.99
CA THR A 351 23.32 -29.58 12.59
C THR A 351 23.31 -28.52 13.68
N ALA A 352 22.79 -27.32 13.38
CA ALA A 352 22.72 -26.22 14.31
C ALA A 352 21.46 -26.25 15.21
N ARG A 353 20.51 -27.16 14.95
CA ARG A 353 19.19 -27.24 15.60
C ARG A 353 18.41 -25.92 15.53
N ARG A 354 18.46 -25.27 14.37
CA ARG A 354 17.81 -23.98 14.12
C ARG A 354 16.59 -24.16 13.25
N THR A 355 15.57 -23.35 13.51
CA THR A 355 14.32 -23.39 12.75
C THR A 355 13.96 -22.00 12.29
N TYR A 356 13.58 -21.88 11.02
CA TYR A 356 12.92 -20.70 10.48
C TYR A 356 11.54 -21.07 9.94
N LEU A 357 10.60 -20.16 10.08
CA LEU A 357 9.29 -20.23 9.44
C LEU A 357 9.19 -19.15 8.37
N ALA A 358 8.71 -19.52 7.19
CA ALA A 358 8.43 -18.58 6.12
C ALA A 358 6.93 -18.61 5.78
N GLY A 359 6.29 -17.45 5.79
CA GLY A 359 4.90 -17.30 5.32
C GLY A 359 4.77 -17.65 3.84
N THR A 360 3.62 -18.16 3.43
CA THR A 360 3.38 -18.60 2.04
C THR A 360 2.40 -17.70 1.31
N LEU A 361 2.67 -17.47 0.02
CA LEU A 361 1.75 -16.87 -0.94
C LEU A 361 0.89 -18.00 -1.53
N PRO A 362 -0.40 -18.10 -1.17
CA PRO A 362 -1.27 -19.14 -1.69
C PRO A 362 -1.60 -18.88 -3.17
N LYS A 363 -1.66 -19.95 -3.98
CA LYS A 363 -2.17 -19.86 -5.34
C LYS A 363 -3.70 -19.70 -5.30
N MET A 364 -4.26 -18.96 -6.25
CA MET A 364 -5.72 -18.82 -6.36
C MET A 364 -6.33 -20.08 -6.99
N ALA A 365 -7.50 -20.51 -6.53
CA ALA A 365 -8.23 -21.64 -7.14
C ALA A 365 -8.89 -21.28 -8.50
N GLY A 366 -9.01 -19.98 -8.79
CA GLY A 366 -9.67 -19.44 -9.97
C GLY A 366 -11.16 -19.13 -9.75
N TRP A 367 -11.71 -18.26 -10.61
CA TRP A 367 -13.08 -17.76 -10.48
C TRP A 367 -14.14 -18.87 -10.51
N ARG A 368 -13.96 -19.88 -11.38
CA ARG A 368 -14.91 -20.98 -11.51
C ARG A 368 -15.07 -21.71 -10.19
N ARG A 369 -13.97 -22.14 -9.58
CA ARG A 369 -13.97 -22.90 -8.32
C ARG A 369 -14.43 -22.06 -7.13
N LEU A 370 -14.10 -20.76 -7.12
CA LEU A 370 -14.64 -19.86 -6.10
C LEU A 370 -16.17 -19.80 -6.16
N LEU A 371 -16.75 -19.70 -7.35
CA LEU A 371 -18.20 -19.58 -7.52
C LEU A 371 -18.94 -20.92 -7.37
N THR A 372 -18.33 -22.05 -7.77
CA THR A 372 -18.98 -23.36 -7.73
C THR A 372 -18.73 -24.13 -6.43
N GLU A 373 -17.54 -24.04 -5.85
CA GLU A 373 -17.12 -24.83 -4.69
C GLU A 373 -16.94 -23.97 -3.43
N GLY A 374 -16.97 -22.64 -3.54
CA GLY A 374 -16.62 -21.75 -2.43
C GLY A 374 -15.13 -21.78 -2.05
N VAL A 375 -14.28 -22.41 -2.87
CA VAL A 375 -12.85 -22.58 -2.60
C VAL A 375 -12.07 -21.40 -3.16
N TYR A 376 -11.40 -20.67 -2.26
CA TYR A 376 -10.64 -19.49 -2.62
C TYR A 376 -9.18 -19.80 -3.00
N PHE A 377 -8.50 -20.62 -2.19
CA PHE A 377 -7.10 -20.98 -2.37
C PHE A 377 -6.97 -22.32 -3.10
N GLY A 378 -6.02 -22.40 -4.03
CA GLY A 378 -5.65 -23.62 -4.73
C GLY A 378 -4.71 -24.52 -3.91
N ASN A 379 -4.28 -25.62 -4.52
CA ASN A 379 -3.51 -26.68 -3.84
C ASN A 379 -2.03 -26.35 -3.60
N GLY A 380 -1.53 -25.24 -4.15
CA GLY A 380 -0.11 -24.89 -4.15
C GLY A 380 0.17 -23.51 -3.58
N PHE A 381 1.44 -23.21 -3.41
CA PHE A 381 1.91 -21.94 -2.87
C PHE A 381 3.34 -21.65 -3.34
N SER A 382 3.79 -20.44 -3.06
CA SER A 382 5.20 -20.06 -3.15
C SER A 382 5.64 -19.29 -1.91
N THR A 383 6.92 -19.29 -1.61
CA THR A 383 7.51 -18.43 -0.59
C THR A 383 8.92 -18.02 -1.00
N THR A 384 9.37 -16.85 -0.54
CA THR A 384 10.72 -16.37 -0.74
C THR A 384 11.42 -16.20 0.59
N VAL A 385 12.63 -16.76 0.69
CA VAL A 385 13.47 -16.68 1.88
C VAL A 385 14.70 -15.83 1.54
N PRO A 386 14.92 -14.69 2.21
CA PRO A 386 16.11 -13.89 1.99
C PRO A 386 17.33 -14.56 2.60
N LEU A 387 18.33 -14.89 1.76
CA LEU A 387 19.52 -15.62 2.19
C LEU A 387 20.39 -14.83 3.16
N LYS A 388 20.31 -13.49 3.15
CA LYS A 388 21.00 -12.63 4.14
C LYS A 388 20.42 -12.72 5.55
N ALA A 389 19.13 -13.02 5.69
CA ALA A 389 18.46 -13.10 6.98
C ALA A 389 18.56 -14.49 7.63
N THR A 390 18.97 -15.49 6.85
CA THR A 390 19.13 -16.87 7.27
C THR A 390 20.59 -17.22 7.40
N GLN A 391 20.97 -17.88 8.49
CA GLN A 391 22.36 -18.33 8.66
C GLN A 391 22.69 -19.46 7.67
N PRO A 392 23.93 -19.54 7.13
CA PRO A 392 24.34 -20.63 6.25
C PRO A 392 24.18 -22.00 6.91
N GLY A 393 23.73 -22.99 6.15
CA GLY A 393 23.48 -24.34 6.68
C GLY A 393 22.73 -25.27 5.73
N HIS A 394 22.53 -26.52 6.17
CA HIS A 394 21.74 -27.52 5.45
C HIS A 394 20.36 -27.64 6.07
N TYR A 395 19.36 -27.09 5.39
CA TYR A 395 18.00 -27.00 5.89
C TYR A 395 17.11 -28.07 5.27
N ARG A 396 16.51 -28.91 6.09
CA ARG A 396 15.39 -29.76 5.71
C ARG A 396 14.13 -28.92 5.58
N LEU A 397 13.39 -29.13 4.48
CA LEU A 397 12.16 -28.42 4.23
C LEU A 397 10.94 -29.16 4.79
N GLY A 398 9.92 -28.39 5.16
CA GLY A 398 8.65 -28.90 5.62
C GLY A 398 7.55 -27.86 5.47
N CYS A 399 6.34 -28.22 5.87
CA CYS A 399 5.22 -27.31 5.94
C CYS A 399 4.46 -27.50 7.24
N LEU A 400 4.04 -26.39 7.82
CA LEU A 400 3.17 -26.32 8.98
C LEU A 400 1.86 -25.65 8.54
N LEU A 401 0.75 -26.36 8.69
CA LEU A 401 -0.59 -25.81 8.55
C LEU A 401 -1.14 -25.56 9.94
N LYS A 402 -1.64 -24.36 10.18
CA LYS A 402 -2.44 -24.02 11.35
C LYS A 402 -3.84 -23.68 10.88
N GLU A 403 -4.80 -24.51 11.26
CA GLU A 403 -6.20 -24.34 10.93
C GLU A 403 -6.83 -23.25 11.79
N ALA A 404 -7.91 -22.66 11.30
CA ALA A 404 -8.64 -21.59 12.02
C ALA A 404 -9.17 -22.01 13.40
N ASP A 405 -9.36 -23.31 13.64
CA ASP A 405 -9.79 -23.88 14.93
C ASP A 405 -8.63 -24.08 15.94
N GLY A 406 -7.40 -23.75 15.53
CA GLY A 406 -6.20 -23.84 16.35
C GLY A 406 -5.44 -25.16 16.21
N LYS A 407 -5.94 -26.14 15.44
CA LYS A 407 -5.18 -27.37 15.16
C LYS A 407 -3.98 -27.09 14.27
N SER A 408 -2.88 -27.81 14.52
CA SER A 408 -1.67 -27.74 13.71
C SER A 408 -1.29 -29.10 13.11
N GLU A 409 -1.01 -29.12 11.81
CA GLU A 409 -0.47 -30.28 11.10
C GLU A 409 0.91 -29.94 10.53
N LEU A 410 1.89 -30.78 10.85
CA LEU A 410 3.28 -30.65 10.39
C LEU A 410 3.62 -31.80 9.44
N ILE A 411 4.18 -31.46 8.28
CA ILE A 411 4.80 -32.41 7.36
C ILE A 411 6.23 -31.97 7.08
N MET A 412 7.21 -32.78 7.51
CA MET A 412 8.61 -32.62 7.11
C MET A 412 8.90 -33.49 5.88
N THR A 413 9.71 -32.99 4.96
CA THR A 413 10.05 -33.70 3.72
C THR A 413 11.46 -34.29 3.75
N GLN A 414 11.73 -35.21 2.83
CA GLN A 414 13.07 -35.75 2.65
C GLN A 414 14.05 -34.74 2.03
N GLN A 415 13.54 -33.69 1.39
CA GLN A 415 14.34 -32.69 0.69
C GLN A 415 15.09 -31.76 1.65
N THR A 416 16.36 -31.55 1.34
CA THR A 416 17.21 -30.56 1.98
C THR A 416 17.66 -29.51 0.96
N VAL A 417 17.95 -28.31 1.44
CA VAL A 417 18.53 -27.21 0.67
C VAL A 417 19.72 -26.63 1.42
N THR A 418 20.74 -26.22 0.67
CA THR A 418 21.88 -25.49 1.24
C THR A 418 21.64 -23.99 1.05
N LEU A 419 21.56 -23.25 2.14
CA LEU A 419 21.38 -21.80 2.13
C LEU A 419 22.73 -21.09 2.09
#